data_AF-A0A7C4URM7-F1
#
_entry.id   AF-A0A7C4URM7-F1
#
_cell.length_a   1.000
_cell.length_b   1.000
_cell.length_c   1.000
_cell.angle_alpha   90.00
_cell.angle_beta   90.00
_cell.angle_gamma   90.00
#
_symmetry.space_group_name_H-M   'P 1'
#
loop_
_entity.id
_entity.type
_entity.pdbx_description
1 polymer ?
#
loop_
_entity_poly.entity_id
_entity_poly.type
_entity_poly.pdbx_seq_one_letter_code
_entity_poly.pdbx_strand_id
1 'polypeptide(L)' 'MAGTKDGGVKAAETNKTRHGSDFYKKIGGKGGKAVGVKKGFAANPDLARKAGQKGGKISKRGKAK' A
#
# COMPACT_ATOMS: atom_id res chain seq x y z
N MET A 1 19.67 7.08 9.98
CA MET A 1 18.91 7.62 11.13
C MET A 1 17.51 7.01 11.11
N ALA A 2 16.89 6.78 12.27
CA ALA A 2 15.49 6.33 12.30
C ALA A 2 14.60 7.41 11.64
N GLY A 3 13.58 6.99 10.90
CA GLY A 3 12.67 7.89 10.19
C GLY A 3 13.19 8.47 8.86
N THR A 4 14.44 8.20 8.45
CA THR A 4 14.93 8.59 7.12
C THR A 4 14.70 7.48 6.09
N LYS A 5 14.64 7.85 4.80
CA LYS A 5 14.49 6.89 3.69
C LYS A 5 15.56 5.80 3.75
N ASP A 6 16.83 6.20 3.90
CA ASP A 6 17.96 5.27 3.97
C ASP A 6 17.88 4.35 5.19
N GLY A 7 17.38 4.86 6.33
CA GLY A 7 17.14 4.05 7.52
C GLY A 7 16.06 2.99 7.29
N GLY A 8 14.99 3.35 6.58
CA GLY A 8 13.92 2.44 6.20
C GLY A 8 14.39 1.32 5.26
N VAL A 9 15.25 1.63 4.30
CA VAL A 9 15.83 0.63 3.38
C VAL A 9 16.67 -0.38 4.14
N LYS A 10 17.60 0.09 4.99
CA LYS A 10 18.46 -0.80 5.81
C LYS A 10 17.66 -1.68 6.76
N ALA A 11 16.58 -1.14 7.34
CA ALA A 11 15.67 -1.92 8.17
C ALA A 11 14.92 -2.99 7.36
N ALA A 12 14.45 -2.66 6.16
CA ALA A 12 13.77 -3.61 5.28
C ALA A 12 14.70 -4.75 4.83
N GLU A 13 15.96 -4.45 4.52
CA GLU A 13 16.97 -5.46 4.19
C GLU A 13 17.21 -6.40 5.37
N THR A 14 17.44 -5.85 6.56
CA THR A 14 17.63 -6.64 7.79
C THR A 14 16.43 -7.53 8.10
N ASN A 15 15.22 -7.03 7.89
CA ASN A 15 14.00 -7.82 8.12
C ASN A 15 13.84 -8.95 7.11
N LYS A 16 14.18 -8.71 5.83
CA LYS A 16 14.13 -9.73 4.78
C LYS A 16 15.19 -10.81 4.97
N THR A 17 16.40 -10.46 5.44
CA THR A 17 17.46 -11.44 5.71
C THR A 17 17.13 -12.31 6.93
N ARG A 18 16.59 -11.71 8.01
CA ARG A 18 16.26 -12.43 9.24
C ARG A 18 15.01 -13.30 9.15
N HIS A 19 13.99 -12.85 8.41
CA HIS A 19 12.66 -13.48 8.41
C HIS A 19 12.23 -14.04 7.04
N GLY A 20 13.09 -13.91 6.03
CA GLY A 20 12.84 -14.34 4.66
C GLY A 20 12.08 -13.31 3.82
N SER A 21 12.05 -13.55 2.51
CA SER A 21 11.40 -12.70 1.52
C SER A 21 9.90 -12.52 1.75
N ASP A 22 9.24 -13.52 2.35
CA ASP A 22 7.80 -13.51 2.61
C ASP A 22 7.38 -12.71 3.85
N PHE A 23 8.32 -12.16 4.63
CA PHE A 23 8.03 -11.51 5.90
C PHE A 23 6.90 -10.46 5.81
N TYR A 24 7.03 -9.51 4.89
CA TYR A 24 6.03 -8.45 4.69
C TYR A 24 4.72 -8.98 4.10
N LYS A 25 4.78 -10.02 3.25
CA LYS A 25 3.59 -10.68 2.68
C LYS A 25 2.77 -11.36 3.79
N LYS A 26 3.43 -12.05 4.71
CA LYS A 26 2.79 -12.72 5.86
C LYS A 26 2.18 -11.69 6.83
N ILE A 27 2.89 -10.61 7.16
CA ILE A 27 2.37 -9.56 8.05
C ILE A 27 1.17 -8.85 7.42
N GLY A 28 1.28 -8.43 6.16
CA GLY A 28 0.18 -7.78 5.44
C GLY A 28 -1.05 -8.68 5.32
N GLY A 29 -0.85 -9.98 5.04
CA GLY A 29 -1.93 -10.97 4.99
C GLY A 29 -2.62 -11.17 6.35
N LYS A 30 -1.85 -11.26 7.44
CA LYS A 30 -2.41 -11.35 8.80
C LYS A 30 -3.20 -10.09 9.18
N GLY A 31 -2.68 -8.90 8.89
CA GLY A 31 -3.39 -7.64 9.12
C GLY A 31 -4.70 -7.55 8.34
N GLY A 32 -4.68 -7.90 7.04
CA GLY A 32 -5.89 -7.92 6.21
C GLY A 32 -6.95 -8.91 6.69
N LYS A 33 -6.54 -10.11 7.11
CA LYS A 33 -7.46 -11.13 7.66
C LYS A 33 -8.02 -10.75 9.02
N ALA A 34 -7.18 -10.23 9.93
CA ALA A 34 -7.58 -9.82 11.27
C ALA A 34 -8.57 -8.65 11.24
N VAL A 35 -8.49 -7.77 10.24
CA VAL A 35 -9.42 -6.65 10.12
C VAL A 35 -10.84 -7.13 9.79
N GLY A 36 -11.04 -8.29 9.13
CA GLY A 36 -12.30 -9.04 8.99
C GLY A 36 -13.50 -8.33 8.33
N VAL A 37 -13.46 -7.01 8.29
CA VAL A 37 -14.49 -6.08 7.84
C VAL A 37 -13.96 -5.43 6.59
N LYS A 38 -14.75 -5.41 5.52
CA LYS A 38 -14.41 -4.63 4.32
C LYS A 38 -14.30 -3.16 4.74
N LYS A 39 -13.07 -2.64 4.88
CA LYS A 39 -12.75 -1.23 5.18
C LYS A 39 -12.09 -0.56 3.97
N GLY A 40 -12.14 0.77 3.90
CA GLY A 40 -11.57 1.53 2.78
C GLY A 40 -12.23 1.21 1.44
N PHE A 41 -11.45 1.13 0.37
CA PHE A 41 -11.96 0.87 -0.98
C PHE A 41 -12.60 -0.51 -1.18
N ALA A 42 -12.29 -1.49 -0.30
CA ALA A 42 -12.94 -2.80 -0.32
C ALA A 42 -14.35 -2.77 0.28
N ALA A 43 -14.66 -1.78 1.13
CA ALA A 43 -15.98 -1.60 1.76
C ALA A 43 -17.06 -1.21 0.75
N ASN A 44 -16.67 -0.39 -0.23
CA ASN A 44 -17.57 0.14 -1.25
C ASN A 44 -16.87 0.11 -2.63
N PRO A 45 -17.02 -1.01 -3.36
CA PRO A 45 -16.41 -1.19 -4.68
C PRO A 45 -16.81 -0.11 -5.69
N ASP A 46 -18.04 0.39 -5.61
CA ASP A 46 -18.54 1.45 -6.50
C ASP A 46 -17.85 2.78 -6.24
N LEU A 47 -17.63 3.14 -4.98
CA LEU A 47 -16.87 4.33 -4.62
C LEU A 47 -15.42 4.22 -5.09
N ALA A 48 -14.81 3.05 -4.93
CA ALA A 48 -13.45 2.79 -5.40
C ALA A 48 -13.33 2.95 -6.93
N ARG A 49 -14.28 2.39 -7.66
CA ARG A 49 -14.36 2.52 -9.12
C ARG A 49 -14.52 3.97 -9.56
N LYS A 50 -15.42 4.74 -8.94
CA LYS A 50 -15.63 6.16 -9.24
C LYS A 50 -14.37 6.99 -8.97
N ALA A 51 -13.72 6.76 -7.82
CA ALA A 51 -12.48 7.45 -7.45
C ALA A 51 -11.34 7.12 -8.43
N GLY A 52 -11.16 5.84 -8.77
CA GLY A 52 -10.17 5.39 -9.75
C GLY A 52 -10.38 5.98 -11.14
N GLN A 53 -11.64 5.99 -11.63
CA GLN A 53 -11.97 6.63 -12.91
C GLN A 53 -11.68 8.14 -12.89
N LYS A 54 -12.02 8.85 -11.81
CA LYS A 54 -11.74 10.29 -11.69
C LYS A 54 -10.24 10.56 -11.69
N GLY A 55 -9.47 9.82 -10.89
CA GLY A 55 -8.02 9.95 -10.82
C GLY A 55 -7.35 9.68 -12.18
N GLY A 56 -7.77 8.61 -12.86
CA GLY A 56 -7.26 8.26 -14.19
C GLY A 56 -7.61 9.28 -15.27
N LYS A 57 -8.77 9.93 -15.20
CA LYS A 57 -9.11 11.04 -16.11
C LYS A 57 -8.25 12.27 -15.85
N ILE A 58 -7.99 12.60 -14.58
CA ILE A 58 -7.17 13.76 -14.21
C ILE A 58 -5.71 13.56 -14.62
N SER A 59 -5.13 12.38 -14.35
CA SER A 59 -3.73 12.11 -14.69
C SER A 59 -3.48 12.13 -16.20
N LYS A 60 -4.48 11.76 -17.01
CA LYS A 60 -4.42 11.81 -18.48
C LYS A 60 -4.50 13.22 -19.06
N ARG A 61 -4.98 14.22 -18.32
CA ARG A 61 -5.22 15.59 -18.85
C ARG A 61 -3.92 16.36 -19.15
N GLY A 62 -2.76 15.90 -18.66
CA GLY A 62 -1.51 16.67 -18.69
C GLY A 62 -1.54 17.86 -17.74
N LYS A 63 -0.41 18.56 -17.56
CA LYS A 63 -0.39 19.78 -16.74
C LYS A 63 -1.12 20.90 -17.49
N ALA A 64 -1.91 21.69 -16.77
CA ALA A 64 -2.46 22.92 -17.32
C ALA A 64 -1.29 23.85 -17.71
N LYS A 65 -1.39 24.46 -18.88
CA LYS A 65 -0.43 25.44 -19.40
C LYS A 65 -0.67 26.80 -18.75
#